data_AF-A0A428QB09-F1
#
_entry.id   AF-A0A428QB09-F1
#
_cell.length_a   1.000
_cell.length_b   1.000
_cell.length_c   1.000
_cell.angle_alpha   90.00
_cell.angle_beta   90.00
_cell.angle_gamma   90.00
#
_symmetry.space_group_name_H-M   'P 1'
#
loop_
_entity.id
_entity.type
_entity.pdbx_description
1 polymer ?
#
loop_
_entity_poly.entity_id
_entity_poly.type
_entity_poly.pdbx_seq_one_letter_code
_entity_poly.pdbx_strand_id
1 'polypeptide(L)'
;MNSALGTETKSSEELIRRSLDFYGRALNSLGQSLAEKDKTPDDYDLMAVVMLDIFESLFMPDSSLSGSHVQGMAHILRLRGHEQFHDPRGWGLFRLAHHRLQKQQLAKQMSPLAESREWLEALNDDISSAISSVG
;
A
#
# COMPACT_ATOMS: atom_id res chain seq x y z
N MET A 1 -37.33 13.20 33.69
CA MET A 1 -36.01 12.53 33.65
C MET A 1 -35.64 12.32 32.19
N ASN A 2 -34.89 13.25 31.60
CA ASN A 2 -34.35 13.11 30.25
C ASN A 2 -32.85 12.83 30.37
N SER A 3 -32.49 11.58 30.10
CA SER A 3 -31.09 11.14 30.00
C SER A 3 -30.48 11.77 28.76
N ALA A 4 -29.50 12.65 28.96
CA ALA A 4 -28.68 13.20 27.91
C ALA A 4 -27.82 12.09 27.30
N LEU A 5 -28.07 11.75 26.04
CA LEU A 5 -27.11 11.06 25.18
C LEU A 5 -26.04 12.09 24.79
N GLY A 6 -24.98 12.17 25.60
CA GLY A 6 -23.78 12.92 25.28
C GLY A 6 -23.01 12.23 24.17
N THR A 7 -23.32 12.53 22.92
CA THR A 7 -22.38 12.32 21.83
C THR A 7 -21.36 13.45 21.89
N GLU A 8 -20.24 13.21 22.58
CA GLU A 8 -19.08 14.11 22.51
C GLU A 8 -18.51 14.10 21.09
N THR A 9 -18.89 15.12 20.31
CA THR A 9 -18.26 15.41 19.03
C THR A 9 -16.82 15.85 19.31
N LYS A 10 -15.85 14.96 19.09
CA LYS A 10 -14.42 15.28 19.24
C LYS A 10 -14.04 16.46 18.36
N SER A 11 -13.20 17.36 18.89
CA SER A 11 -12.65 18.48 18.12
C SER A 11 -11.84 17.95 16.93
N SER A 12 -11.94 18.63 15.79
CA SER A 12 -11.17 18.31 14.58
C SER A 12 -9.66 18.20 14.86
N GLU A 13 -9.12 19.09 15.68
CA GLU A 13 -7.71 19.09 16.08
C GLU A 13 -7.31 17.83 16.86
N GLU A 14 -8.21 17.33 17.72
CA GLU A 14 -7.96 16.11 18.47
C GLU A 14 -7.95 14.88 17.55
N LEU A 15 -8.86 14.86 16.56
CA LEU A 15 -8.90 13.79 15.56
C LEU A 15 -7.64 13.78 14.69
N ILE A 16 -7.14 14.95 14.27
CA ILE A 16 -5.88 15.09 13.52
C ILE A 16 -4.70 14.59 14.36
N ARG A 17 -4.59 15.03 15.62
CA ARG A 17 -3.50 14.60 16.50
C ARG A 17 -3.50 13.08 16.69
N ARG A 18 -4.67 12.48 16.87
CA ARG A 18 -4.82 11.02 17.03
C ARG A 18 -4.51 10.27 15.75
N SER A 19 -4.89 10.78 14.59
CA SER A 19 -4.59 10.12 13.32
C SER A 19 -3.09 10.08 13.05
N LEU A 20 -2.38 11.17 13.36
CA LEU A 20 -0.92 11.22 13.27
C LEU A 20 -0.22 10.28 14.27
N ASP A 21 -0.74 10.14 15.49
CA ASP A 21 -0.25 9.15 16.46
C ASP A 21 -0.38 7.71 15.91
N PHE A 22 -1.55 7.36 15.38
CA PHE A 22 -1.78 6.04 14.79
C PHE A 22 -0.90 5.80 13.56
N TYR A 23 -0.73 6.80 12.70
CA TYR A 23 0.18 6.74 11.56
C TYR A 23 1.62 6.44 12.00
N GLY A 24 2.14 7.18 12.98
CA GLY A 24 3.51 6.98 13.49
C GLY A 24 3.70 5.59 14.12
N ARG A 25 2.70 5.11 14.87
CA ARG A 25 2.71 3.75 15.46
C ARG A 25 2.68 2.65 14.41
N ALA A 26 1.87 2.82 13.36
CA ALA A 26 1.80 1.89 12.24
C ALA A 26 3.14 1.84 11.49
N LEU A 27 3.74 3.01 11.22
CA LEU A 27 5.06 3.11 10.59
C LEU A 27 6.16 2.42 11.42
N ASN A 28 6.18 2.63 12.74
CA ASN A 28 7.13 1.97 13.62
C ASN A 28 6.94 0.45 13.65
N SER A 29 5.68 -0.02 13.71
CA SER A 29 5.37 -1.45 13.73
C SER A 29 5.78 -2.14 12.42
N LEU A 30 5.53 -1.48 11.29
CA LEU A 30 6.02 -1.94 9.99
C LEU A 30 7.55 -1.99 9.95
N GLY A 31 8.22 -0.95 10.45
CA GLY A 31 9.68 -0.92 10.51
C GLY A 31 10.26 -2.06 11.33
N GLN A 32 9.61 -2.43 12.45
CA GLN A 32 9.98 -3.59 13.26
C GLN A 32 9.76 -4.91 12.50
N SER A 33 8.62 -5.07 11.82
CA SER A 33 8.31 -6.24 11.00
C SER A 33 9.33 -6.45 9.89
N LEU A 34 9.70 -5.38 9.17
CA LEU A 34 10.69 -5.43 8.08
C LEU A 34 12.14 -5.59 8.56
N ALA A 35 12.42 -5.33 9.84
CA ALA A 35 13.75 -5.50 10.42
C ALA A 35 14.03 -6.94 10.85
N GLU A 36 13.04 -7.84 10.79
CA GLU A 36 13.25 -9.26 11.06
C GLU A 36 14.25 -9.85 10.06
N LYS A 37 15.30 -10.45 10.60
CA LYS A 37 16.40 -10.98 9.79
C LYS A 37 15.89 -12.12 8.89
N ASP A 38 16.31 -12.08 7.63
CA ASP A 38 15.98 -13.09 6.61
C ASP A 38 14.48 -13.21 6.30
N LYS A 39 13.66 -12.23 6.74
CA LYS A 39 12.23 -12.17 6.43
C LYS A 39 12.03 -11.73 4.97
N THR A 40 11.27 -12.51 4.22
CA THR A 40 10.62 -12.04 2.99
C THR A 40 9.36 -11.25 3.38
N PRO A 41 9.20 -9.99 2.97
CA PRO A 41 8.00 -9.21 3.28
C PRO A 41 6.73 -9.95 2.86
N ASP A 42 5.72 -9.94 3.72
CA ASP A 42 4.47 -10.65 3.50
C ASP A 42 3.33 -9.71 3.04
N ASP A 43 2.13 -10.27 2.93
CA ASP A 43 0.93 -9.54 2.54
C ASP A 43 0.58 -8.38 3.51
N TYR A 44 0.87 -8.55 4.80
CA TYR A 44 0.59 -7.55 5.82
C TYR A 44 1.59 -6.39 5.73
N ASP A 45 2.86 -6.67 5.46
CA ASP A 45 3.87 -5.63 5.24
C ASP A 45 3.49 -4.76 4.03
N LEU A 46 3.12 -5.39 2.91
CA LEU A 46 2.72 -4.66 1.71
C LEU A 46 1.45 -3.84 1.96
N MET A 47 0.43 -4.43 2.58
CA MET A 47 -0.81 -3.72 2.88
C MET A 47 -0.58 -2.54 3.83
N ALA A 48 0.29 -2.69 4.84
CA ALA A 48 0.63 -1.62 5.75
C ALA A 48 1.25 -0.42 5.01
N VAL A 49 2.20 -0.64 4.10
CA VAL A 49 2.78 0.44 3.28
C VAL A 49 1.72 1.10 2.40
N VAL A 50 0.84 0.31 1.78
CA VAL A 50 -0.26 0.85 0.95
C VAL A 50 -1.19 1.74 1.78
N MET A 51 -1.54 1.33 3.00
CA MET A 51 -2.39 2.13 3.88
C MET A 51 -1.71 3.42 4.34
N LEU A 52 -0.41 3.38 4.63
CA LEU A 52 0.38 4.57 4.96
C LEU A 52 0.40 5.56 3.79
N ASP A 53 0.61 5.09 2.56
CA ASP A 53 0.57 5.92 1.35
C ASP A 53 -0.83 6.53 1.08
N ILE A 54 -1.90 5.75 1.31
CA ILE A 54 -3.28 6.26 1.23
C ILE A 54 -3.50 7.37 2.24
N PHE A 55 -3.07 7.16 3.48
CA PHE A 55 -3.21 8.14 4.54
C PHE A 55 -2.52 9.46 4.17
N GLU A 56 -1.26 9.39 3.72
CA GLU A 56 -0.53 10.59 3.29
C GLU A 56 -1.20 11.28 2.12
N SER A 57 -1.64 10.51 1.12
CA SER A 57 -2.30 11.06 -0.07
C SER A 57 -3.59 11.83 0.26
N LEU A 58 -4.33 11.40 1.28
CA LEU A 58 -5.61 11.98 1.64
C LEU A 58 -5.50 13.09 2.69
N PHE A 59 -4.55 12.99 3.63
CA PHE A 59 -4.51 13.84 4.82
C PHE A 59 -3.20 14.62 4.97
N MET A 60 -2.16 14.33 4.18
CA MET A 60 -0.85 14.99 4.24
C MET A 60 -0.28 15.37 2.86
N PRO A 61 -1.03 16.12 2.02
CA PRO A 61 -0.66 16.37 0.62
C PRO A 61 0.65 17.15 0.43
N ASP A 62 1.03 18.00 1.40
CA ASP A 62 2.25 18.83 1.36
C ASP A 62 3.42 18.24 2.17
N SER A 63 3.34 16.96 2.55
CA SER A 63 4.43 16.34 3.31
C SER A 63 5.69 16.15 2.45
N SER A 64 6.85 16.50 3.03
CA SER A 64 8.18 16.23 2.42
C SER A 64 8.47 14.74 2.23
N LEU A 65 7.63 13.86 2.79
CA LEU A 65 7.68 12.41 2.66
C LEU A 65 7.08 11.89 1.35
N SER A 66 6.48 12.77 0.53
CA SER A 66 5.79 12.44 -0.71
C SER A 66 6.63 11.52 -1.62
N GLY A 67 6.30 10.22 -1.58
CA GLY A 67 6.88 9.20 -2.43
C GLY A 67 7.85 8.21 -1.80
N SER A 68 8.21 8.39 -0.53
CA SER A 68 9.01 7.40 0.20
C SER A 68 8.29 6.04 0.28
N HIS A 69 6.98 6.03 0.54
CA HIS A 69 6.21 4.77 0.58
C HIS A 69 6.08 4.10 -0.78
N VAL A 70 5.98 4.86 -1.87
CA VAL A 70 5.92 4.25 -3.21
C VAL A 70 7.25 3.58 -3.56
N GLN A 71 8.39 4.18 -3.17
CA GLN A 71 9.69 3.50 -3.29
C GLN A 71 9.75 2.25 -2.40
N GLY A 72 9.22 2.33 -1.17
CA GLY A 72 9.06 1.18 -0.28
C GLY A 72 8.22 0.05 -0.90
N MET A 73 7.08 0.38 -1.53
CA MET A 73 6.25 -0.58 -2.25
C MET A 73 7.04 -1.25 -3.37
N ALA A 74 7.72 -0.48 -4.21
CA ALA A 74 8.54 -1.04 -5.29
C ALA A 74 9.57 -2.05 -4.76
N HIS A 75 10.19 -1.77 -3.62
CA HIS A 75 11.15 -2.67 -3.00
C HIS A 75 10.49 -3.94 -2.44
N ILE A 76 9.36 -3.80 -1.72
CA ILE A 76 8.59 -4.94 -1.20
C ILE A 76 8.10 -5.85 -2.34
N LEU A 77 7.57 -5.28 -3.42
CA LEU A 77 7.09 -6.05 -4.58
C LEU A 77 8.24 -6.87 -5.20
N ARG A 78 9.44 -6.31 -5.30
CA ARG A 78 10.64 -7.03 -5.76
C ARG A 78 11.02 -8.18 -4.83
N LEU A 79 11.06 -7.93 -3.51
CA LEU A 79 11.45 -8.94 -2.53
C LEU A 79 10.44 -10.09 -2.43
N ARG A 80 9.14 -9.82 -2.64
CA ARG A 80 8.07 -10.84 -2.65
C ARG A 80 8.18 -11.80 -3.83
N GLY A 81 8.85 -11.42 -4.92
CA GLY A 81 9.05 -12.27 -6.10
C GLY A 81 7.75 -12.69 -6.80
N HIS A 82 7.82 -13.67 -7.70
CA HIS A 82 6.66 -14.06 -8.52
C HIS A 82 5.62 -14.92 -7.78
N GLU A 83 5.96 -15.49 -6.61
CA GLU A 83 5.03 -16.28 -5.81
C GLU A 83 3.76 -15.50 -5.42
N GLN A 84 3.87 -14.17 -5.31
CA GLN A 84 2.72 -13.31 -5.04
C GLN A 84 1.66 -13.32 -6.15
N PHE A 85 1.95 -13.84 -7.34
CA PHE A 85 1.01 -13.93 -8.46
C PHE A 85 0.16 -15.20 -8.42
N HIS A 86 0.61 -16.24 -7.72
CA HIS A 86 -0.08 -17.53 -7.67
C HIS A 86 -1.17 -17.62 -6.58
N ASP A 87 -1.21 -16.66 -5.66
CA ASP A 87 -2.24 -16.54 -4.64
C ASP A 87 -3.19 -15.37 -4.94
N PRO A 88 -4.52 -15.56 -4.94
CA PRO A 88 -5.48 -14.50 -5.25
C PRO A 88 -5.36 -13.25 -4.38
N ARG A 89 -4.99 -13.40 -3.10
CA ARG A 89 -4.81 -12.27 -2.18
C ARG A 89 -3.49 -11.56 -2.47
N GLY A 90 -2.40 -12.31 -2.62
CA GLY A 90 -1.10 -11.78 -3.02
C GLY A 90 -1.18 -10.99 -4.33
N TRP A 91 -1.98 -11.50 -5.28
CA TRP A 91 -2.20 -10.88 -6.57
C TRP A 91 -3.00 -9.58 -6.50
N GLY A 92 -4.10 -9.60 -5.75
CA GLY A 92 -4.90 -8.40 -5.52
C GLY A 92 -4.06 -7.28 -4.89
N LEU A 93 -3.20 -7.63 -3.93
CA LEU A 93 -2.28 -6.69 -3.30
C LEU A 93 -1.21 -6.17 -4.27
N PHE A 94 -0.64 -7.05 -5.10
CA PHE A 94 0.31 -6.63 -6.13
C PHE A 94 -0.31 -5.59 -7.06
N ARG A 95 -1.50 -5.87 -7.61
CA ARG A 95 -2.22 -4.97 -8.51
C ARG A 95 -2.49 -3.61 -7.86
N LEU A 96 -2.96 -3.63 -6.61
CA LEU A 96 -3.23 -2.42 -5.85
C LEU A 96 -1.96 -1.57 -5.68
N ALA A 97 -0.87 -2.15 -5.19
CA ALA A 97 0.39 -1.45 -4.97
C ALA A 97 1.01 -0.94 -6.28
N HIS A 98 1.01 -1.79 -7.32
CA HIS A 98 1.57 -1.45 -8.63
C HIS A 98 0.83 -0.28 -9.29
N HIS A 99 -0.50 -0.19 -9.17
CA HIS A 99 -1.26 0.97 -9.66
C HIS A 99 -0.88 2.27 -8.95
N ARG A 100 -0.59 2.23 -7.64
CA ARG A 100 -0.17 3.43 -6.90
C ARG A 100 1.21 3.92 -7.36
N LEU A 101 2.12 2.98 -7.59
CA LEU A 101 3.42 3.25 -8.19
C LEU A 101 3.29 3.91 -9.56
N GLN A 102 2.48 3.32 -10.46
CA GLN A 102 2.24 3.89 -11.80
C GLN A 102 1.62 5.28 -11.73
N LYS A 103 0.62 5.49 -10.87
CA LYS A 103 0.00 6.81 -10.66
C LYS A 103 1.05 7.83 -10.26
N GLN A 104 1.95 7.49 -9.34
CA GLN A 104 2.99 8.40 -8.90
C GLN A 104 4.02 8.68 -9.99
N GLN A 105 4.45 7.66 -10.73
CA GLN A 105 5.37 7.81 -11.86
C GLN A 105 4.80 8.76 -12.90
N LEU A 106 3.52 8.62 -13.26
CA LEU A 106 2.83 9.53 -14.16
C LEU A 106 2.75 10.95 -13.60
N ALA A 107 2.33 11.10 -12.33
CA ALA A 107 2.19 12.41 -11.70
C ALA A 107 3.52 13.17 -11.61
N LYS A 108 4.64 12.45 -11.44
CA LYS A 108 5.99 13.02 -11.31
C LYS A 108 6.82 12.94 -12.60
N GLN A 109 6.22 12.50 -13.72
CA GLN A 109 6.91 12.28 -15.00
C GLN A 109 8.17 11.40 -14.89
N MET A 110 8.14 10.41 -14.00
CA MET A 110 9.22 9.44 -13.82
C MET A 110 9.07 8.29 -14.82
N SER A 111 10.18 7.69 -15.20
CA SER A 111 10.17 6.45 -15.99
C SER A 111 9.51 5.31 -15.20
N PRO A 112 8.84 4.37 -15.90
CA PRO A 112 8.39 3.11 -15.31
C PRO A 112 9.53 2.33 -14.66
N LEU A 113 9.22 1.40 -13.75
CA LEU A 113 10.25 0.48 -13.26
C LEU A 113 10.67 -0.45 -14.38
N ALA A 114 11.94 -0.87 -14.39
CA ALA A 114 12.45 -1.79 -15.40
C ALA A 114 11.63 -3.10 -15.41
N GLU A 115 11.25 -3.57 -14.23
CA GLU A 115 10.50 -4.79 -14.00
C GLU A 115 8.99 -4.66 -14.31
N SER A 116 8.47 -3.42 -14.48
CA SER A 116 7.04 -3.21 -14.73
C SER A 116 6.55 -3.92 -15.98
N ARG A 117 7.41 -4.09 -16.99
CA ARG A 117 7.04 -4.83 -18.21
C ARG A 117 6.83 -6.32 -17.92
N GLU A 118 7.78 -6.94 -17.24
CA GLU A 118 7.73 -8.37 -16.87
C GLU A 118 6.50 -8.63 -15.99
N TRP A 119 6.23 -7.74 -15.04
CA TRP A 119 5.04 -7.84 -14.20
C TRP A 119 3.71 -7.67 -14.98
N LEU A 120 3.68 -6.81 -16.00
CA LEU A 120 2.50 -6.63 -16.85
C LEU A 120 2.26 -7.82 -17.77
N GLU A 121 3.31 -8.48 -18.24
CA GLU A 121 3.21 -9.71 -19.02
C GLU A 121 2.59 -10.82 -18.15
N ALA A 122 3.07 -10.99 -16.91
CA ALA A 122 2.46 -11.90 -15.94
C ALA A 122 0.98 -11.58 -15.64
N LEU A 123 0.61 -10.28 -15.60
CA LEU A 123 -0.79 -9.82 -15.45
C LEU A 123 -1.70 -10.25 -16.59
N ASN A 124 -1.18 -10.31 -17.81
CA ASN A 124 -1.99 -10.56 -19.00
C ASN A 124 -2.23 -12.06 -19.25
N ASP A 125 -1.27 -12.90 -18.89
CA ASP A 125 -1.39 -14.36 -19.02
C ASP A 125 -2.48 -14.92 -18.10
N ASP A 126 -2.61 -14.38 -16.89
CA ASP A 126 -3.66 -14.75 -15.94
C ASP A 126 -5.06 -14.39 -16.43
N ILE A 127 -5.26 -13.20 -17.00
CA ILE A 127 -6.55 -12.79 -17.58
C ILE A 127 -6.95 -13.75 -18.71
N SER A 128 -5.97 -14.13 -19.54
CA SER A 128 -6.18 -15.06 -20.66
C SER A 128 -6.52 -16.48 -20.20
N SER A 129 -5.90 -16.94 -19.11
CA SER A 129 -6.20 -18.25 -18.50
C SER A 129 -7.59 -18.27 -17.84
N ALA A 130 -7.97 -17.20 -17.14
CA ALA A 130 -9.27 -17.06 -16.50
C ALA A 130 -10.42 -17.05 -17.54
N ILE A 131 -10.24 -16.33 -18.65
CA ILE A 131 -11.23 -16.29 -19.74
C ILE A 131 -11.36 -17.65 -20.43
N SER A 132 -10.24 -18.37 -20.58
CA SER A 132 -10.22 -19.70 -21.21
C SER A 132 -10.81 -20.79 -20.32
N SER A 133 -10.86 -20.61 -19.00
CA SER A 133 -11.47 -21.55 -18.04
C SER A 133 -13.01 -21.43 -17.92
N VAL A 134 -13.60 -20.40 -18.55
CA VAL A 134 -15.04 -20.11 -18.52
C VAL A 134 -15.73 -20.51 -19.84
N GLY A 135 -14.97 -20.96 -20.85
CA GLY A 135 -15.47 -21.51 -22.12
C GLY A 135 -15.41 -23.03 -22.16
#